data_AF-A0A7W7XFX8-F1
#
_entry.id   AF-A0A7W7XFX8-F1
#
_cell.length_a   1.000
_cell.length_b   1.000
_cell.length_c   1.000
_cell.angle_alpha   90.00
_cell.angle_beta   90.00
_cell.angle_gamma   90.00
#
_symmetry.space_group_name_H-M   'P 1'
#
loop_
_entity.id
_entity.type
_entity.pdbx_description
1 polymer ?
#
loop_
_entity_poly.entity_id
_entity_poly.type
_entity_poly.pdbx_seq_one_letter_code
_entity_poly.pdbx_strand_id
1 'polypeptide(L)'
;MPAGTTPPAPEPPRRFSALSLFRAGSTFLDAYRLRCREIAARVGRQLRKAESGTELLSERHLTGPFELIHHVGNFSPWVMDRLAAGDTDVLAAYQDALGKGVAAANLCTSHENLPCLETPVRNGTEVYDRVVDLMLRTRGAAVAGVEARAGTGTGAGAVR
;
A
#
# COMPACT_ATOMS: atom_id res chain seq x y z
N MET A 1 9.10 0.73 -49.46
CA MET A 1 8.04 0.53 -48.45
C MET A 1 8.66 0.77 -47.08
N PRO A 2 8.49 1.94 -46.43
CA PRO A 2 9.06 2.12 -45.10
C PRO A 2 8.27 1.27 -44.10
N ALA A 3 8.99 0.61 -43.20
CA ALA A 3 8.44 -0.24 -42.16
C ALA A 3 7.49 0.56 -41.26
N GLY A 4 6.25 0.12 -41.15
CA GLY A 4 5.27 0.72 -40.24
C GLY A 4 5.75 0.58 -38.81
N THR A 5 6.01 1.70 -38.15
CA THR A 5 6.27 1.75 -36.72
C THR A 5 5.01 1.30 -35.99
N THR A 6 5.06 0.16 -35.33
CA THR A 6 4.00 -0.28 -34.43
C THR A 6 3.80 0.80 -33.35
N PRO A 7 2.57 1.30 -33.13
CA PRO A 7 2.33 2.27 -32.08
C PRO A 7 2.73 1.69 -30.72
N PRO A 8 3.28 2.51 -29.82
CA PRO A 8 3.65 2.06 -28.49
C PRO A 8 2.42 1.47 -27.78
N ALA A 9 2.64 0.41 -27.00
CA ALA A 9 1.59 -0.18 -26.18
C ALA A 9 0.98 0.91 -25.28
N PRO A 10 -0.34 0.90 -25.06
CA PRO A 10 -0.97 1.86 -24.15
C PRO A 10 -0.34 1.73 -22.76
N GLU A 11 -0.07 2.87 -22.12
CA GLU A 11 0.41 2.88 -20.75
C GLU A 11 -0.56 2.10 -19.85
N PRO A 12 -0.06 1.25 -18.94
CA PRO A 12 -0.91 0.55 -18.02
C PRO A 12 -1.69 1.56 -17.16
N PRO A 13 -2.95 1.28 -16.82
CA PRO A 13 -3.75 2.19 -16.02
C PRO A 13 -3.06 2.49 -14.70
N ARG A 14 -3.02 3.76 -14.32
CA ARG A 14 -2.39 4.21 -13.08
C ARG A 14 -3.12 3.59 -11.89
N ARG A 15 -2.45 2.68 -11.18
CA ARG A 15 -3.00 2.02 -9.99
C ARG A 15 -2.57 2.80 -8.76
N PHE A 16 -3.54 3.24 -7.98
CA PHE A 16 -3.23 3.85 -6.69
C PHE A 16 -3.01 2.76 -5.65
N SER A 17 -1.81 2.71 -5.09
CA SER A 17 -1.58 2.05 -3.80
C SER A 17 -1.92 3.05 -2.70
N ALA A 18 -3.22 3.24 -2.45
CA ALA A 18 -3.71 4.23 -1.50
C ALA A 18 -4.83 3.63 -0.64
N LEU A 19 -4.91 4.07 0.61
CA LEU A 19 -6.11 3.86 1.42
C LEU A 19 -7.13 4.90 0.98
N SER A 20 -8.34 4.42 0.69
CA SER A 20 -9.47 5.26 0.33
C SER A 20 -10.23 5.64 1.59
N LEU A 21 -10.41 6.94 1.85
CA LEU A 21 -11.17 7.43 2.99
C LEU A 21 -12.57 7.83 2.55
N PHE A 22 -13.58 7.38 3.30
CA PHE A 22 -14.97 7.73 3.04
C PHE A 22 -15.65 8.16 4.33
N ARG A 23 -16.46 9.22 4.25
CA ARG A 23 -17.37 9.57 5.34
C ARG A 23 -18.57 8.62 5.35
N ALA A 24 -19.14 8.41 6.54
CA ALA A 24 -20.43 7.74 6.65
C ALA A 24 -21.48 8.51 5.83
N GLY A 25 -22.32 7.79 5.08
CA GLY A 25 -23.28 8.39 4.15
C GLY A 25 -22.68 8.88 2.82
N SER A 26 -21.44 8.51 2.50
CA SER A 26 -20.84 8.82 1.20
C SER A 26 -21.61 8.18 0.06
N THR A 27 -22.16 9.00 -0.84
CA THR A 27 -22.84 8.55 -2.06
C THR A 27 -21.90 7.77 -3.00
N PHE A 28 -20.58 8.00 -2.90
CA PHE A 28 -19.59 7.21 -3.62
C PHE A 28 -19.64 5.73 -3.22
N LEU A 29 -19.64 5.44 -1.90
CA LEU A 29 -19.66 4.07 -1.42
C LEU A 29 -20.93 3.33 -1.84
N ASP A 30 -22.07 4.03 -1.84
CA ASP A 30 -23.33 3.46 -2.27
C ASP A 30 -23.34 3.18 -3.77
N ALA A 31 -22.83 4.10 -4.59
CA ALA A 31 -22.66 3.90 -6.03
C ALA A 31 -21.66 2.76 -6.33
N TYR A 32 -20.57 2.67 -5.58
CA TYR A 32 -19.57 1.61 -5.72
C TYR A 32 -20.14 0.24 -5.35
N ARG A 33 -20.88 0.13 -4.23
CA ARG A 33 -21.57 -1.10 -3.82
C ARG A 33 -22.61 -1.53 -4.85
N LEU A 34 -23.41 -0.59 -5.35
CA LEU A 34 -24.37 -0.86 -6.42
C LEU A 34 -23.66 -1.43 -7.65
N ARG A 35 -22.54 -0.80 -8.05
CA ARG A 35 -21.76 -1.27 -9.20
C ARG A 35 -21.20 -2.68 -8.99
N CYS A 36 -20.65 -2.98 -7.82
CA CYS A 36 -20.17 -4.34 -7.52
C CYS A 36 -21.30 -5.36 -7.60
N ARG A 37 -22.51 -5.03 -7.11
CA ARG A 37 -23.69 -5.90 -7.22
C ARG A 37 -24.12 -6.12 -8.66
N GLU A 38 -24.12 -5.08 -9.49
CA GLU A 38 -24.42 -5.20 -10.93
C GLU A 38 -23.42 -6.11 -11.65
N ILE A 39 -22.12 -5.97 -11.36
CA ILE A 39 -21.09 -6.83 -11.95
C ILE A 39 -21.31 -8.27 -11.49
N ALA A 40 -21.56 -8.49 -10.19
CA ALA A 40 -21.80 -9.83 -9.63
C ALA A 40 -23.01 -10.50 -10.27
N ALA A 41 -24.13 -9.78 -10.40
CA ALA A 41 -25.34 -10.26 -11.05
C ALA A 41 -25.08 -10.60 -12.52
N ARG A 42 -24.30 -9.78 -13.24
CA ARG A 42 -23.97 -10.00 -14.65
C ARG A 42 -23.05 -11.20 -14.88
N VAL A 43 -22.04 -11.39 -14.02
CA VAL A 43 -21.08 -12.51 -14.20
C VAL A 43 -21.61 -13.83 -13.64
N GLY A 44 -22.63 -13.81 -12.78
CA GLY A 44 -23.25 -15.01 -12.22
C GLY A 44 -22.33 -15.84 -11.32
N ARG A 45 -21.23 -15.24 -10.83
CA ARG A 45 -20.22 -15.89 -9.99
C ARG A 45 -19.62 -14.91 -8.99
N GLN A 46 -18.80 -15.43 -8.08
CA GLN A 46 -17.97 -14.61 -7.20
C GLN A 46 -17.08 -13.67 -8.02
N LEU A 47 -17.01 -12.41 -7.59
CA LEU A 47 -16.16 -11.39 -8.20
C LEU A 47 -14.69 -11.73 -7.97
N ARG A 48 -13.89 -11.57 -9.02
CA ARG A 48 -12.43 -11.58 -8.92
C ARG A 48 -11.95 -10.26 -8.33
N LYS A 49 -10.74 -10.27 -7.75
CA LYS A 49 -10.09 -9.08 -7.20
C LYS A 49 -9.98 -7.94 -8.22
N ALA A 50 -9.73 -8.26 -9.49
CA ALA A 50 -9.71 -7.27 -10.57
C ALA A 50 -11.07 -6.56 -10.77
N GLU A 51 -12.17 -7.29 -10.59
CA GLU A 51 -13.54 -6.84 -10.91
C GLU A 51 -14.15 -5.97 -9.80
N SER A 52 -13.55 -5.96 -8.61
CA SER A 52 -14.06 -5.26 -7.41
C SER A 52 -12.95 -4.67 -6.55
N GLY A 53 -11.71 -4.61 -7.05
CA GLY A 53 -10.55 -4.20 -6.27
C GLY A 53 -10.04 -2.82 -6.64
N THR A 54 -8.72 -2.65 -6.51
CA THR A 54 -8.02 -1.39 -6.76
C THR A 54 -8.17 -0.88 -8.19
N GLU A 55 -8.39 -1.75 -9.17
CA GLU A 55 -8.62 -1.36 -10.56
C GLU A 55 -9.94 -0.59 -10.71
N LEU A 56 -11.06 -1.19 -10.27
CA LEU A 56 -12.36 -0.52 -10.28
C LEU A 56 -12.35 0.77 -9.44
N LEU A 57 -11.67 0.77 -8.29
CA LEU A 57 -11.53 1.97 -7.46
C LEU A 57 -10.70 3.07 -8.15
N SER A 58 -9.63 2.70 -8.87
CA SER A 58 -8.79 3.66 -9.60
C SER A 58 -9.57 4.28 -10.77
N GLU A 59 -10.32 3.48 -11.52
CA GLU A 59 -11.21 3.99 -12.58
C GLU A 59 -12.27 4.95 -12.03
N ARG A 60 -12.87 4.61 -10.88
CA ARG A 60 -13.88 5.44 -10.24
C ARG A 60 -13.32 6.74 -9.69
N HIS A 61 -12.12 6.72 -9.13
CA HIS A 61 -11.44 7.92 -8.65
C HIS A 61 -11.27 8.97 -9.78
N LEU A 62 -11.02 8.53 -11.02
CA LEU A 62 -10.89 9.41 -12.17
C LEU A 62 -12.20 10.10 -12.57
N THR A 63 -13.35 9.53 -12.21
CA THR A 63 -14.69 10.04 -12.59
C THR A 63 -15.43 10.73 -11.45
N GLY A 64 -15.04 10.45 -10.21
CA GLY A 64 -15.55 11.08 -9.00
C GLY A 64 -14.50 10.97 -7.90
N PRO A 65 -13.60 11.96 -7.77
CA PRO A 65 -12.48 11.86 -6.85
C PRO A 65 -12.96 11.80 -5.40
N PHE A 66 -12.30 10.94 -4.64
CA PHE A 66 -12.44 10.79 -3.19
C PHE A 66 -11.06 10.90 -2.56
N GLU A 67 -11.01 11.16 -1.27
CA GLU A 67 -9.74 11.38 -0.58
C GLU A 67 -8.89 10.10 -0.53
N LEU A 68 -7.64 10.26 -0.94
CA LEU A 68 -6.64 9.19 -0.98
C LEU A 68 -5.52 9.49 0.00
N ILE A 69 -5.17 8.50 0.82
CA ILE A 69 -3.94 8.52 1.60
C ILE A 69 -2.84 7.91 0.73
N HIS A 70 -1.91 8.74 0.28
CA HIS A 70 -0.84 8.34 -0.64
C HIS A 70 0.40 7.76 0.06
N HIS A 71 0.52 7.94 1.37
CA HIS A 71 1.65 7.48 2.17
C HIS A 71 1.38 6.09 2.78
N VAL A 72 0.96 5.15 1.94
CA VAL A 72 0.58 3.79 2.38
C VAL A 72 1.60 2.76 1.91
N GLY A 73 2.28 2.12 2.85
CA GLY A 73 3.20 1.02 2.59
C GLY A 73 2.42 -0.29 2.42
N ASN A 74 2.52 -0.93 1.25
CA ASN A 74 2.01 -2.29 1.05
C ASN A 74 3.02 -3.31 1.56
N PHE A 75 2.96 -3.68 2.83
CA PHE A 75 3.91 -4.62 3.41
C PHE A 75 3.56 -6.05 2.99
N SER A 76 4.48 -6.65 2.24
CA SER A 76 4.44 -8.09 1.96
C SER A 76 4.84 -8.87 3.22
N PRO A 77 4.58 -10.19 3.27
CA PRO A 77 5.05 -11.03 4.37
C PRO A 77 6.55 -10.93 4.62
N TRP A 78 7.35 -10.79 3.57
CA TRP A 78 8.79 -10.57 3.70
C TRP A 78 9.11 -9.24 4.39
N VAL A 79 8.46 -8.15 4.00
CA VAL A 79 8.62 -6.84 4.66
C VAL A 79 8.19 -6.93 6.14
N MET A 80 7.08 -7.60 6.41
CA MET A 80 6.57 -7.79 7.77
C MET A 80 7.54 -8.59 8.64
N ASP A 81 8.15 -9.65 8.12
CA ASP A 81 9.13 -10.45 8.86
C ASP A 81 10.39 -9.66 9.20
N ARG A 82 10.91 -8.87 8.24
CA ARG A 82 12.03 -7.94 8.47
C ARG A 82 11.70 -6.92 9.56
N LEU A 83 10.53 -6.29 9.49
CA LEU A 83 10.08 -5.35 10.50
C LEU A 83 9.92 -6.01 11.87
N ALA A 84 9.36 -7.22 11.93
CA ALA A 84 9.21 -7.96 13.18
C ALA A 84 10.56 -8.33 13.82
N ALA A 85 11.61 -8.51 13.00
CA ALA A 85 12.99 -8.69 13.44
C ALA A 85 13.70 -7.37 13.83
N GLY A 86 13.01 -6.23 13.73
CA GLY A 86 13.57 -4.91 13.99
C GLY A 86 14.41 -4.35 12.84
N ASP A 87 14.42 -5.00 11.67
CA ASP A 87 15.03 -4.43 10.49
C ASP A 87 14.10 -3.40 9.84
N THR A 88 14.45 -2.13 10.02
CA THR A 88 13.74 -0.99 9.43
C THR A 88 14.29 -0.57 8.07
N ASP A 89 15.43 -1.10 7.62
CA ASP A 89 16.07 -0.68 6.36
C ASP A 89 15.19 -1.03 5.14
N VAL A 90 14.33 -2.05 5.28
CA VAL A 90 13.29 -2.38 4.30
C VAL A 90 12.32 -1.22 4.01
N LEU A 91 12.22 -0.24 4.91
CA LEU A 91 11.37 0.95 4.73
C LEU A 91 12.03 2.04 3.87
N ALA A 92 13.35 1.99 3.65
CA ALA A 92 14.04 2.97 2.81
C ALA A 92 13.48 2.97 1.38
N ALA A 93 13.21 1.79 0.83
CA ALA A 93 12.58 1.66 -0.49
C ALA A 93 11.19 2.30 -0.56
N TYR A 94 10.42 2.29 0.54
CA TYR A 94 9.14 2.99 0.60
C TYR A 94 9.33 4.50 0.71
N GLN A 95 10.30 4.98 1.48
CA GLN A 95 10.62 6.40 1.56
C GLN A 95 11.03 6.97 0.20
N ASP A 96 11.87 6.26 -0.53
CA ASP A 96 12.30 6.64 -1.88
C ASP A 96 11.12 6.67 -2.85
N ALA A 97 10.26 5.65 -2.81
CA ALA A 97 9.11 5.55 -3.72
C ALA A 97 7.98 6.54 -3.39
N LEU A 98 7.74 6.83 -2.11
CA LEU A 98 6.63 7.68 -1.65
C LEU A 98 7.06 9.14 -1.43
N GLY A 99 8.36 9.44 -1.49
CA GLY A 99 8.96 10.75 -1.21
C GLY A 99 8.81 11.23 0.24
N LYS A 100 8.20 10.41 1.12
CA LYS A 100 8.00 10.62 2.55
C LYS A 100 7.95 9.26 3.25
N GLY A 101 7.98 9.28 4.58
CA GLY A 101 7.72 8.10 5.41
C GLY A 101 6.33 7.49 5.19
N VAL A 102 6.16 6.26 5.68
CA VAL A 102 4.91 5.52 5.60
C VAL A 102 3.97 5.96 6.73
N ALA A 103 2.86 6.60 6.39
CA ALA A 103 1.87 7.05 7.38
C ALA A 103 0.88 5.94 7.79
N ALA A 104 0.66 4.96 6.91
CA ALA A 104 -0.17 3.80 7.18
C ALA A 104 0.35 2.58 6.43
N ALA A 105 0.08 1.38 6.92
CA ALA A 105 0.50 0.15 6.29
C ALA A 105 -0.70 -0.72 5.91
N ASN A 106 -0.66 -1.25 4.68
CA ASN A 106 -1.54 -2.33 4.24
C ASN A 106 -0.76 -3.64 4.36
N LEU A 107 -1.17 -4.49 5.30
CA LEU A 107 -0.53 -5.78 5.59
C LEU A 107 -1.08 -6.83 4.63
N CYS A 108 -0.39 -7.02 3.50
CA CYS A 108 -0.87 -7.87 2.41
C CYS A 108 -0.61 -9.36 2.69
N THR A 109 -1.68 -10.15 2.71
CA THR A 109 -1.63 -11.62 2.63
C THR A 109 -1.33 -12.13 1.21
N SER A 110 -1.44 -11.28 0.19
CA SER A 110 -1.49 -11.71 -1.22
C SER A 110 -0.19 -12.29 -1.80
N HIS A 111 0.91 -12.30 -1.05
CA HIS A 111 2.16 -12.95 -1.46
C HIS A 111 2.43 -14.27 -0.74
N GLU A 112 1.48 -14.74 0.07
CA GLU A 112 1.54 -16.07 0.66
C GLU A 112 1.62 -17.13 -0.44
N ASN A 113 2.63 -17.99 -0.37
CA ASN A 113 2.82 -19.11 -1.30
C ASN A 113 2.95 -18.72 -2.79
N LEU A 114 3.40 -17.50 -3.12
CA LEU A 114 3.65 -17.15 -4.52
C LEU A 114 4.88 -17.92 -5.06
N PRO A 115 4.76 -18.59 -6.22
CA PRO A 115 5.87 -19.37 -6.80
C PRO A 115 7.06 -18.51 -7.25
N CYS A 116 6.88 -17.20 -7.36
CA CYS A 116 7.93 -16.26 -7.78
C CYS A 116 8.87 -15.86 -6.64
N LEU A 117 8.64 -16.33 -5.42
CA LEU A 117 9.54 -16.13 -4.30
C LEU A 117 10.43 -17.37 -4.15
N GLU A 118 11.75 -17.18 -4.17
CA GLU A 118 12.73 -18.26 -3.97
C GLU A 118 12.52 -18.99 -2.65
N THR A 119 11.94 -18.32 -1.65
CA THR A 119 11.52 -18.91 -0.38
C THR A 119 10.03 -18.63 -0.14
N PRO A 120 9.16 -19.65 -0.12
CA PRO A 120 7.76 -19.47 0.23
C PRO A 120 7.64 -18.93 1.66
N VAL A 121 7.11 -17.72 1.81
CA VAL A 121 6.80 -17.19 3.14
C VAL A 121 5.46 -17.78 3.57
N ARG A 122 5.50 -18.66 4.59
CA ARG A 122 4.29 -19.18 5.24
C ARG A 122 3.75 -18.11 6.18
N ASN A 123 2.50 -17.69 5.98
CA ASN A 123 1.86 -16.79 6.93
C ASN A 123 1.26 -17.60 8.09
N GLY A 124 1.94 -17.61 9.23
CA GLY A 124 1.22 -17.69 10.50
C GLY A 124 0.61 -16.32 10.82
N THR A 125 -0.56 -16.28 11.46
CA THR A 125 -1.13 -15.04 12.03
C THR A 125 -0.12 -14.31 12.93
N GLU A 126 0.82 -15.05 13.51
CA GLU A 126 1.91 -14.59 14.37
C GLU A 126 2.81 -13.49 13.76
N VAL A 127 3.04 -13.47 12.44
CA VAL A 127 3.83 -12.38 11.80
C VAL A 127 3.02 -11.08 11.79
N TYR A 128 1.72 -11.18 11.52
CA TYR A 128 0.81 -10.03 11.55
C TYR A 128 0.71 -9.48 12.97
N ASP A 129 0.48 -10.35 13.95
CA ASP A 129 0.34 -9.96 15.35
C ASP A 129 1.62 -9.26 15.84
N ARG A 130 2.80 -9.78 15.50
CA ARG A 130 4.07 -9.13 15.88
C ARG A 130 4.25 -7.75 15.26
N VAL A 131 3.88 -7.57 13.99
CA VAL A 131 3.97 -6.26 13.33
C VAL A 131 2.92 -5.29 13.86
N VAL A 132 1.69 -5.73 14.08
CA VAL A 132 0.62 -4.94 14.70
C VAL A 132 1.04 -4.52 16.11
N ASP A 133 1.54 -5.44 16.92
CA ASP A 133 2.04 -5.16 18.26
C ASP A 133 3.20 -4.17 18.23
N LEU A 134 4.13 -4.32 17.30
CA LEU A 134 5.23 -3.37 17.10
C LEU A 134 4.68 -1.97 16.77
N MET A 135 3.74 -1.86 15.83
CA MET A 135 3.11 -0.59 15.48
C MET A 135 2.36 0.02 16.66
N LEU A 136 1.63 -0.78 17.45
CA LEU A 136 0.90 -0.30 18.63
C LEU A 136 1.86 0.17 19.73
N ARG A 137 2.88 -0.63 20.07
CA ARG A 137 3.89 -0.27 21.09
C ARG A 137 4.65 0.99 20.73
N THR A 138 4.99 1.16 19.45
CA THR A 138 5.74 2.33 18.97
C THR A 138 4.86 3.49 18.54
N ARG A 139 3.53 3.36 18.65
CA ARG A 139 2.55 4.34 18.13
C ARG A 139 2.84 4.71 16.67
N GLY A 140 3.25 3.71 15.88
CA GLY A 140 3.59 3.86 14.47
C GLY A 140 5.03 4.32 14.19
N ALA A 141 5.83 4.69 15.21
CA ALA A 141 7.19 5.21 14.99
C ALA A 141 8.13 4.21 14.29
N ALA A 142 7.92 2.90 14.49
CA ALA A 142 8.70 1.85 13.81
C ALA A 142 8.51 1.84 12.28
N VAL A 143 7.40 2.40 11.80
CA VAL A 143 7.02 2.36 10.38
C VAL A 143 6.87 3.74 9.76
N ALA A 144 6.75 4.79 10.58
CA ALA A 144 6.60 6.19 10.15
C ALA A 144 7.74 6.73 9.28
N GLY A 145 8.81 5.95 9.06
CA GLY A 145 9.92 6.33 8.22
C GLY A 145 10.65 7.55 8.77
N VAL A 146 11.53 7.30 9.75
CA VAL A 146 12.65 8.17 10.16
C VAL A 146 12.34 9.68 10.10
N GLU A 147 11.60 10.20 11.08
CA GLU A 147 11.72 11.61 11.49
C GLU A 147 12.80 11.80 12.59
N ALA A 148 13.81 10.92 12.68
CA ALA A 148 14.80 10.94 13.75
C ALA A 148 16.27 10.99 13.28
N ARG A 149 16.57 11.68 12.16
CA ARG A 149 17.95 12.05 11.79
C ARG A 149 18.13 13.54 11.51
N ALA A 150 17.34 14.39 12.15
CA ALA A 150 17.63 15.83 12.24
C ALA A 150 17.68 16.23 13.71
N GLY A 151 18.88 16.41 14.27
CA GLY A 151 19.03 17.18 15.52
C GLY A 151 20.00 16.71 16.60
N THR A 152 21.05 15.91 16.33
CA THR A 152 22.26 16.01 17.19
C THR A 152 23.07 17.21 16.72
N GLY A 153 22.53 18.40 16.95
CA GLY A 153 23.32 19.63 17.00
C GLY A 153 24.24 19.50 18.20
N THR A 154 25.51 19.23 17.95
CA THR A 154 26.58 19.30 18.93
C THR A 154 26.64 20.74 19.44
N GLY A 155 25.90 21.03 20.51
CA GLY A 155 26.12 22.21 21.32
C GLY A 155 27.46 22.04 22.04
N ALA A 156 28.53 22.49 21.40
CA ALA A 156 29.84 22.67 22.03
C ALA A 156 30.31 24.09 21.71
N GLY A 157 30.51 24.89 22.77
CA GLY A 157 31.29 26.11 22.69
C GLY A 157 30.59 27.41 23.08
N ALA A 158 29.97 27.47 24.27
CA ALA A 158 30.03 28.70 25.04
C ALA A 158 31.34 28.67 25.84
N VAL A 159 32.31 29.50 25.46
CA VAL A 159 33.37 29.96 26.36
C VAL A 159 33.43 31.47 26.24
N ARG A 160 33.35 32.11 27.40
CA ARG A 160 33.40 33.55 27.63
C ARG A 160 34.71 34.17 27.15
#